data_AF-A0A813DEA2-F1
#
_entry.id   AF-A0A813DEA2-F1
#
_cell.length_a   1.000
_cell.length_b   1.000
_cell.length_c   1.000
_cell.angle_alpha   90.00
_cell.angle_beta   90.00
_cell.angle_gamma   90.00
#
_symmetry.space_group_name_H-M   'P 1'
#
loop_
_entity.id
_entity.type
_entity.pdbx_description
1 polymer ?
#
loop_
_entity_poly.entity_id
_entity_poly.type
_entity_poly.pdbx_seq_one_letter_code
_entity_poly.pdbx_strand_id
1 'polypeptide(L)'
;MPAVWDHMVWAALLEIVFLLAVLGGRGSKVMADRFLKAARVLLIILYFSAAFWKLTTSWYDTYTSCAPVLLSELLSGLAPASVLPAGSMPANFLLKISPIFVAALEFAVPWALIANPPAGVLLAMVFHQTINLMPMTYAGGFSLAVITRLVMYVPGTLAAAFKLSAPFTAPLLLLQALWWQCMAVWTQRPARSWRSPSCTCVG
;
A
#
# COMPACT_ATOMS: atom_id res chain seq x y z
N MET A 1 -0.40 13.92 -17.59
CA MET A 1 -0.97 12.55 -17.48
C MET A 1 -2.48 12.68 -17.37
N PRO A 2 -3.28 12.42 -18.42
CA PRO A 2 -4.66 12.93 -18.49
C PRO A 2 -5.70 12.11 -17.71
N ALA A 3 -5.31 11.07 -16.97
CA ALA A 3 -6.17 10.42 -15.99
C ALA A 3 -5.29 9.84 -14.87
N VAL A 4 -4.91 10.67 -13.90
CA VAL A 4 -4.31 10.15 -12.67
C VAL A 4 -5.44 9.48 -11.91
N TRP A 5 -5.54 8.16 -12.04
CA TRP A 5 -6.38 7.33 -11.18
C TRP A 5 -5.77 7.28 -9.79
N ASP A 6 -5.93 8.39 -9.07
CA ASP A 6 -5.46 8.53 -7.72
C ASP A 6 -6.36 7.74 -6.75
N HIS A 7 -5.78 7.19 -5.67
CA HIS A 7 -6.54 6.57 -4.58
C HIS A 7 -7.61 7.51 -4.01
N MET A 8 -7.42 8.83 -4.11
CA MET A 8 -8.42 9.81 -3.69
C MET A 8 -9.71 9.75 -4.51
N VAL A 9 -9.61 9.60 -5.84
CA VAL A 9 -10.79 9.42 -6.72
C VAL A 9 -11.51 8.13 -6.34
N TRP A 10 -10.75 7.08 -6.06
CA TRP A 10 -11.27 5.80 -5.62
C TRP A 10 -11.96 5.84 -4.27
N ALA A 11 -11.40 6.57 -3.30
CA ALA A 11 -12.05 6.82 -2.03
C ALA A 11 -13.38 7.56 -2.25
N ALA A 12 -13.41 8.60 -3.09
CA ALA A 12 -14.64 9.32 -3.41
C ALA A 12 -15.71 8.42 -4.06
N LEU A 13 -15.32 7.54 -4.99
CA LEU A 13 -16.24 6.57 -5.59
C LEU A 13 -16.82 5.61 -4.54
N LEU A 14 -16.01 5.19 -3.56
CA LEU A 14 -16.47 4.32 -2.48
C LEU A 14 -17.51 5.04 -1.59
N GLU A 15 -17.29 6.33 -1.29
CA GLU A 15 -18.27 7.15 -0.57
C GLU A 15 -19.57 7.31 -1.37
N ILE A 16 -19.49 7.50 -2.68
CA ILE A 16 -20.68 7.55 -3.55
C ILE A 16 -21.44 6.23 -3.49
N VAL A 17 -20.75 5.08 -3.56
CA VAL A 17 -21.38 3.76 -3.41
C VAL A 17 -22.09 3.62 -2.06
N PHE A 18 -21.50 4.14 -0.98
CA PHE A 18 -22.14 4.18 0.32
C PHE A 18 -23.41 5.05 0.33
N LEU A 19 -23.33 6.29 -0.18
CA LEU A 19 -24.47 7.19 -0.27
C LEU A 19 -25.62 6.60 -1.10
N LEU A 20 -25.31 5.97 -2.24
CA LEU A 20 -26.31 5.28 -3.07
C LEU A 20 -26.95 4.09 -2.32
N ALA A 21 -26.19 3.36 -1.52
CA ALA A 21 -26.74 2.29 -0.68
C ALA A 21 -27.70 2.83 0.39
N VAL A 22 -27.37 3.98 1.01
CA VAL A 22 -28.21 4.68 2.01
C VAL A 22 -29.50 5.20 1.37
N LEU A 23 -29.40 5.92 0.25
CA LEU A 23 -30.55 6.48 -0.49
C LEU A 23 -31.55 5.39 -0.94
N GLY A 24 -31.08 4.15 -1.08
CA GLY A 24 -31.93 3.00 -1.39
C GLY A 24 -32.95 2.62 -0.30
N GLY A 25 -32.89 3.18 0.92
CA GLY A 25 -34.01 3.28 1.86
C GLY A 25 -34.59 1.99 2.46
N ARG A 26 -33.79 0.92 2.64
CA ARG A 26 -34.31 -0.43 3.01
C ARG A 26 -33.77 -1.02 4.31
N GLY A 27 -33.36 -0.16 5.25
CA GLY A 27 -32.80 -0.57 6.54
C GLY A 27 -31.33 -0.98 6.47
N SER A 28 -30.70 -1.10 7.64
CA SER A 28 -29.24 -1.24 7.79
C SER A 28 -28.68 -2.52 7.15
N LYS A 29 -29.39 -3.65 7.24
CA LYS A 29 -28.93 -4.94 6.69
C LYS A 29 -28.87 -4.93 5.16
N VAL A 30 -29.90 -4.40 4.50
CA VAL A 30 -29.97 -4.33 3.03
C VAL A 30 -28.96 -3.29 2.51
N MET A 31 -28.82 -2.16 3.21
CA MET A 31 -27.79 -1.16 2.91
C MET A 31 -26.39 -1.78 2.97
N ALA A 32 -26.05 -2.49 4.06
CA ALA A 32 -24.75 -3.13 4.23
C ALA A 32 -24.47 -4.17 3.12
N ASP A 33 -25.45 -5.01 2.76
CA ASP A 33 -25.28 -6.00 1.68
C ASP A 33 -25.01 -5.33 0.33
N ARG A 34 -25.77 -4.28 -0.02
CA ARG A 34 -25.58 -3.53 -1.27
C ARG A 34 -24.23 -2.83 -1.31
N PHE A 35 -23.88 -2.12 -0.24
CA PHE A 35 -22.61 -1.42 -0.13
C PHE A 35 -21.44 -2.40 -0.26
N LEU A 36 -21.43 -3.48 0.53
CA LEU A 36 -20.32 -4.44 0.53
C LEU A 36 -20.12 -5.11 -0.83
N LYS A 37 -21.20 -5.50 -1.51
CA LYS A 37 -21.11 -6.08 -2.86
C LYS A 37 -20.50 -5.09 -3.85
N ALA A 38 -21.02 -3.87 -3.90
CA ALA A 38 -20.54 -2.84 -4.81
C ALA A 38 -19.11 -2.40 -4.49
N ALA A 39 -18.77 -2.22 -3.21
CA ALA A 39 -17.44 -1.83 -2.76
C ALA A 39 -16.36 -2.88 -3.05
N ARG A 40 -16.70 -4.18 -2.95
CA ARG A 40 -15.80 -5.27 -3.33
C ARG A 40 -15.51 -5.27 -4.84
N VAL A 41 -16.54 -5.10 -5.66
CA VAL A 41 -16.40 -4.98 -7.12
C VAL A 41 -15.56 -3.76 -7.49
N LEU A 42 -15.85 -2.62 -6.85
CA LEU A 42 -15.06 -1.40 -6.96
C LEU A 42 -13.58 -1.75 -6.67
N LEU A 43 -13.26 -2.35 -5.52
CA LEU A 43 -11.89 -2.70 -5.18
C LEU A 43 -11.19 -3.64 -6.18
N ILE A 44 -11.91 -4.60 -6.78
CA ILE A 44 -11.38 -5.44 -7.86
C ILE A 44 -11.04 -4.62 -9.10
N ILE A 45 -11.93 -3.70 -9.50
CA ILE A 45 -11.71 -2.81 -10.65
C ILE A 45 -10.48 -1.93 -10.40
N LEU A 46 -10.30 -1.41 -9.18
CA LEU A 46 -9.11 -0.63 -8.81
C LEU A 46 -7.83 -1.40 -9.10
N TYR A 47 -7.74 -2.64 -8.61
CA TYR A 47 -6.58 -3.48 -8.82
C TYR A 47 -6.35 -3.81 -10.30
N PHE A 48 -7.40 -4.17 -11.04
CA PHE A 48 -7.26 -4.44 -12.46
C PHE A 48 -6.78 -3.23 -13.25
N SER A 49 -7.27 -2.03 -12.93
CA SER A 49 -6.81 -0.82 -13.62
C SER A 49 -5.41 -0.40 -13.22
N ALA A 50 -5.01 -0.60 -11.97
CA ALA A 50 -3.62 -0.41 -11.53
C ALA A 50 -2.68 -1.35 -12.31
N ALA A 51 -3.07 -2.60 -12.49
CA ALA A 51 -2.35 -3.59 -13.28
C ALA A 51 -2.35 -3.25 -14.78
N PHE A 52 -3.49 -2.82 -15.32
CA PHE A 52 -3.65 -2.44 -16.72
C PHE A 52 -2.76 -1.24 -17.08
N TRP A 53 -2.61 -0.27 -16.17
CA TRP A 53 -1.71 0.88 -16.37
C TRP A 53 -0.24 0.46 -16.57
N LYS A 54 0.12 -0.76 -16.14
CA LYS A 54 1.47 -1.33 -16.25
C LYS A 54 1.67 -2.15 -17.52
N LEU A 55 0.66 -2.21 -18.39
CA LEU A 55 0.78 -2.84 -19.71
C LEU A 55 1.38 -1.90 -20.77
N THR A 56 1.83 -0.69 -20.40
CA THR A 56 2.53 0.19 -21.35
C THR A 56 3.92 -0.34 -21.65
N THR A 57 4.41 -0.10 -22.87
CA THR A 57 5.77 -0.51 -23.27
C THR A 57 6.85 0.12 -22.37
N SER A 58 6.63 1.35 -21.91
CA SER A 58 7.51 2.03 -20.95
C SER A 58 7.56 1.34 -19.58
N TRP A 59 6.51 0.63 -19.15
CA TRP A 59 6.56 -0.03 -17.85
C TRP A 59 7.62 -1.13 -17.78
N TYR A 60 7.86 -1.83 -18.89
CA TYR A 60 8.80 -2.94 -18.95
C TYR A 60 10.25 -2.51 -19.21
N ASP A 61 10.48 -1.21 -19.42
CA ASP A 61 11.81 -0.63 -19.46
C ASP A 61 12.28 -0.30 -18.04
N THR A 62 13.38 -0.92 -17.63
CA THR A 62 13.98 -0.75 -16.29
C THR A 62 14.41 0.68 -15.99
N TYR A 63 14.62 1.51 -17.02
CA TYR A 63 15.04 2.91 -16.84
C TYR A 63 13.86 3.88 -16.64
N THR A 64 12.65 3.48 -17.02
CA THR A 64 11.46 4.33 -16.92
C THR A 64 10.40 3.77 -15.96
N SER A 65 10.47 2.49 -15.62
CA SER A 65 9.66 1.84 -14.60
C SER A 65 10.06 2.28 -13.18
N CYS A 66 9.07 2.41 -12.29
CA CYS A 66 9.36 2.58 -10.86
C CYS A 66 9.65 1.25 -10.14
N ALA A 67 9.30 0.10 -10.75
CA ALA A 67 9.45 -1.20 -10.09
C ALA A 67 10.90 -1.53 -9.66
N PRO A 68 11.95 -1.24 -10.46
CA PRO A 68 13.33 -1.49 -10.04
C PRO A 68 13.74 -0.62 -8.85
N VAL A 69 13.31 0.64 -8.81
CA VAL A 69 13.60 1.56 -7.70
C VAL A 69 12.90 1.10 -6.42
N LEU A 70 11.63 0.73 -6.50
CA LEU A 70 10.89 0.21 -5.35
C LEU A 70 11.50 -1.10 -4.84
N LEU A 71 11.90 -1.99 -5.75
CA LEU A 71 12.56 -3.25 -5.37
C LEU A 71 13.95 -3.00 -4.76
N SER A 72 14.75 -2.07 -5.28
CA SER A 72 16.07 -1.75 -4.71
C SER A 72 15.93 -1.17 -3.30
N GLU A 73 14.96 -0.29 -3.09
CA GLU A 73 14.64 0.25 -1.75
C GLU A 73 14.24 -0.85 -0.78
N LEU A 74 13.33 -1.73 -1.19
CA LEU A 74 12.90 -2.87 -0.37
C LEU A 74 14.08 -3.79 -0.03
N LEU A 75 14.91 -4.14 -1.02
CA LEU A 75 16.08 -5.00 -0.82
C LEU A 75 17.11 -4.34 0.10
N SER A 76 17.29 -3.03 0.02
CA SER A 76 18.19 -2.29 0.92
C SER A 76 17.75 -2.35 2.40
N GLY A 77 16.44 -2.47 2.63
CA GLY A 77 15.87 -2.62 3.97
C GLY A 77 15.84 -4.06 4.50
N LEU A 78 15.80 -5.06 3.61
CA LEU A 78 15.63 -6.47 3.99
C LEU A 78 16.94 -7.28 3.96
N ALA A 79 17.87 -6.95 3.08
CA ALA A 79 19.10 -7.71 2.86
C ALA A 79 20.33 -6.85 3.16
N PRO A 80 21.22 -7.28 4.07
CA PRO A 80 22.48 -6.57 4.29
C PRO A 80 23.37 -6.66 3.05
N ALA A 81 24.24 -5.67 2.86
CA ALA A 81 25.14 -5.61 1.71
C ALA A 81 26.10 -6.82 1.61
N SER A 82 26.32 -7.56 2.70
CA SER A 82 27.09 -8.81 2.70
C SER A 82 26.36 -9.97 2.01
N VAL A 83 25.02 -9.97 2.01
CA VAL A 83 24.19 -11.02 1.40
C VAL A 83 23.85 -10.65 -0.03
N LEU A 84 23.51 -9.38 -0.28
CA LEU A 84 23.14 -8.91 -1.61
C LEU A 84 23.89 -7.60 -1.94
N PRO A 85 25.17 -7.68 -2.34
CA PRO A 85 25.96 -6.50 -2.67
C PRO A 85 25.34 -5.71 -3.84
N ALA A 86 25.36 -4.39 -3.75
CA ALA A 86 24.93 -3.52 -4.85
C ALA A 86 25.76 -3.79 -6.11
N GLY A 87 25.11 -3.87 -7.27
CA GLY A 87 25.76 -4.17 -8.54
C GLY A 87 26.15 -5.64 -8.74
N SER A 88 25.91 -6.52 -7.77
CA SER A 88 26.10 -7.97 -7.93
C SER A 88 25.17 -8.54 -9.02
N MET A 89 25.56 -9.66 -9.62
CA MET A 89 24.74 -10.34 -10.63
C MET A 89 23.31 -10.66 -10.12
N PRO A 90 23.11 -11.20 -8.89
CA PRO A 90 21.75 -11.44 -8.38
C PRO A 90 20.94 -10.15 -8.19
N ALA A 91 21.56 -9.08 -7.67
CA ALA A 91 20.88 -7.80 -7.51
C ALA A 91 20.41 -7.24 -8.86
N ASN A 92 21.31 -7.18 -9.85
CA ASN A 92 20.97 -6.71 -11.19
C ASN A 92 19.89 -7.57 -11.87
N PHE A 93 19.92 -8.88 -11.66
CA PHE A 93 18.89 -9.78 -12.17
C PHE A 93 17.52 -9.46 -11.55
N LEU A 94 17.44 -9.33 -10.23
CA LEU A 94 16.21 -8.98 -9.51
C LEU A 94 15.64 -7.64 -9.99
N LEU A 95 16.48 -6.62 -10.14
CA LEU A 95 16.07 -5.31 -10.64
C LEU A 95 15.56 -5.37 -12.08
N LYS A 96 16.16 -6.21 -12.93
CA LYS A 96 15.77 -6.38 -14.33
C LYS A 96 14.41 -7.07 -14.48
N ILE A 97 14.10 -8.04 -13.62
CA ILE A 97 12.82 -8.77 -13.69
C ILE A 97 11.68 -8.08 -12.92
N SER A 98 11.99 -7.07 -12.10
CA SER A 98 11.02 -6.45 -11.19
C SER A 98 9.78 -5.88 -11.89
N PRO A 99 9.83 -5.27 -13.10
CA PRO A 99 8.61 -4.77 -13.74
C PRO A 99 7.61 -5.88 -14.09
N ILE A 100 8.13 -7.02 -14.55
CA ILE A 100 7.34 -8.22 -14.87
C ILE A 100 6.74 -8.79 -13.59
N PHE A 101 7.55 -8.91 -12.54
CA PHE A 101 7.10 -9.45 -11.26
C PHE A 101 5.99 -8.59 -10.62
N VAL A 102 6.16 -7.27 -10.59
CA VAL A 102 5.15 -6.34 -10.05
C VAL A 102 3.87 -6.38 -10.89
N ALA A 103 3.97 -6.36 -12.22
CA ALA A 103 2.79 -6.47 -13.07
C ALA A 103 2.04 -7.79 -12.84
N ALA A 104 2.76 -8.91 -12.74
CA ALA A 104 2.17 -10.22 -12.45
C ALA A 104 1.46 -10.25 -11.09
N LEU A 105 2.08 -9.71 -10.04
CA LEU A 105 1.45 -9.60 -8.72
C LEU A 105 0.19 -8.76 -8.75
N GLU A 106 0.20 -7.63 -9.45
CA GLU A 106 -0.97 -6.76 -9.54
C GLU A 106 -2.13 -7.36 -10.33
N PHE A 107 -1.86 -8.23 -11.31
CA PHE A 107 -2.92 -9.05 -11.92
C PHE A 107 -3.35 -10.20 -11.01
N ALA A 108 -2.43 -10.81 -10.27
CA ALA A 108 -2.74 -11.94 -9.40
C ALA A 108 -3.69 -11.56 -8.26
N VAL A 109 -3.54 -10.36 -7.67
CA VAL A 109 -4.40 -9.88 -6.57
C VAL A 109 -5.90 -9.87 -6.92
N PRO A 110 -6.38 -9.17 -7.97
CA PRO A 110 -7.80 -9.13 -8.29
C PRO A 110 -8.33 -10.50 -8.71
N TRP A 111 -7.52 -11.31 -9.41
CA TRP A 111 -7.89 -12.70 -9.74
C TRP A 111 -8.07 -13.55 -8.48
N ALA A 112 -7.15 -13.44 -7.51
CA ALA A 112 -7.26 -14.13 -6.23
C ALA A 112 -8.45 -13.62 -5.42
N LEU A 113 -8.74 -12.31 -5.41
CA LEU A 113 -9.92 -11.74 -4.74
C LEU A 113 -11.23 -12.27 -5.33
N ILE A 114 -11.29 -12.57 -6.63
CA ILE A 114 -12.45 -13.18 -7.28
C ILE A 114 -12.56 -14.68 -6.93
N ALA A 115 -11.46 -15.42 -7.05
CA ALA A 115 -11.50 -16.89 -6.96
C ALA A 115 -11.48 -17.42 -5.52
N ASN A 116 -10.67 -16.81 -4.66
CA ASN A 116 -10.49 -17.18 -3.25
C ASN A 116 -10.19 -15.92 -2.42
N PRO A 117 -11.24 -15.18 -1.97
CA PRO A 117 -11.05 -13.87 -1.35
C PRO A 117 -10.09 -13.85 -0.16
N PRO A 118 -10.08 -14.84 0.77
CA PRO A 118 -9.06 -14.91 1.82
C PRO A 118 -7.62 -14.93 1.28
N ALA A 119 -7.35 -15.72 0.25
CA ALA A 119 -6.03 -15.77 -0.38
C ALA A 119 -5.69 -14.45 -1.09
N GLY A 120 -6.66 -13.83 -1.77
CA GLY A 120 -6.50 -12.51 -2.39
C GLY A 120 -6.20 -11.41 -1.37
N VAL A 121 -6.88 -11.42 -0.22
CA VAL A 121 -6.62 -10.49 0.90
C VAL A 121 -5.20 -10.68 1.44
N LEU A 122 -4.79 -11.92 1.70
CA LEU A 122 -3.44 -12.21 2.19
C LEU A 122 -2.37 -11.75 1.20
N LEU A 123 -2.53 -12.08 -0.09
CA LEU A 123 -1.61 -11.67 -1.14
C LEU A 123 -1.51 -10.14 -1.24
N ALA A 124 -2.65 -9.46 -1.24
CA ALA A 124 -2.72 -8.00 -1.25
C ALA A 124 -2.06 -7.38 0.00
N MET A 125 -2.31 -7.94 1.19
CA MET A 125 -1.70 -7.46 2.42
C MET A 125 -0.18 -7.59 2.39
N VAL A 126 0.35 -8.74 1.96
CA VAL A 126 1.81 -8.94 1.83
C VAL A 126 2.39 -7.96 0.81
N PHE A 127 1.76 -7.82 -0.35
CA PHE A 127 2.21 -6.90 -1.39
C PHE A 127 2.21 -5.44 -0.93
N HIS A 128 1.17 -4.98 -0.24
CA HIS A 128 1.14 -3.62 0.29
C HIS A 128 2.05 -3.43 1.50
N GLN A 129 2.28 -4.48 2.29
CA GLN A 129 3.22 -4.43 3.40
C GLN A 129 4.64 -4.23 2.90
N THR A 130 5.06 -4.86 1.79
CA THR A 130 6.40 -4.61 1.24
C THR A 130 6.56 -3.16 0.79
N ILE A 131 5.52 -2.55 0.19
CA ILE A 131 5.53 -1.12 -0.14
C ILE A 131 5.68 -0.24 1.11
N ASN A 132 4.99 -0.59 2.20
CA ASN A 132 5.06 0.16 3.45
C ASN A 132 6.39 -0.02 4.21
N LEU A 133 7.19 -1.03 3.87
CA LEU A 133 8.53 -1.24 4.44
C LEU A 133 9.63 -0.45 3.69
N MET A 134 9.32 0.14 2.53
CA MET A 134 10.29 0.92 1.76
C MET A 134 10.60 2.24 2.48
N PRO A 135 11.88 2.64 2.62
CA PRO A 135 12.26 3.88 3.31
C PRO A 135 11.62 5.15 2.72
N MET A 136 11.40 5.18 1.40
CA MET A 136 10.72 6.27 0.72
C MET A 136 9.35 5.80 0.26
N THR A 137 8.33 6.00 1.10
CA THR A 137 6.97 5.49 0.84
C THR A 137 6.18 6.33 -0.17
N TYR A 138 6.65 6.46 -1.41
CA TYR A 138 5.94 7.20 -2.48
C TYR A 138 4.54 6.64 -2.75
N ALA A 139 4.32 5.34 -2.50
CA ALA A 139 3.05 4.65 -2.64
C ALA A 139 2.43 4.20 -1.29
N GLY A 140 2.92 4.72 -0.17
CA GLY A 140 2.45 4.35 1.17
C GLY A 140 1.00 4.75 1.43
N GLY A 141 0.62 5.97 1.02
CA GLY A 141 -0.77 6.44 1.16
C GLY A 141 -1.78 5.56 0.42
N PHE A 142 -1.48 5.23 -0.85
CA PHE A 142 -2.25 4.26 -1.64
C PHE A 142 -2.34 2.91 -0.93
N SER A 143 -1.20 2.37 -0.48
CA SER A 143 -1.14 1.04 0.13
C SER A 143 -1.93 0.94 1.43
N LEU A 144 -1.86 1.96 2.30
CA LEU A 144 -2.65 2.04 3.52
C LEU A 144 -4.15 2.19 3.21
N ALA A 145 -4.51 3.04 2.24
CA ALA A 145 -5.89 3.19 1.82
C ALA A 145 -6.47 1.86 1.31
N VAL A 146 -5.70 1.09 0.56
CA VAL A 146 -6.18 -0.20 0.04
C VAL A 146 -6.23 -1.29 1.11
N ILE A 147 -5.18 -1.45 1.94
CA ILE A 147 -5.16 -2.46 3.03
C ILE A 147 -6.38 -2.29 3.94
N THR A 148 -6.69 -1.06 4.36
CA THR A 148 -7.81 -0.79 5.27
C THR A 148 -9.16 -1.17 4.67
N ARG A 149 -9.27 -1.22 3.34
CA ARG A 149 -10.48 -1.59 2.59
C ARG A 149 -10.60 -3.10 2.35
N LEU A 150 -9.50 -3.87 2.46
CA LEU A 150 -9.54 -5.34 2.37
C LEU A 150 -10.38 -5.99 3.48
N VAL A 151 -10.63 -5.29 4.60
CA VAL A 151 -11.56 -5.74 5.65
C VAL A 151 -12.93 -6.12 5.10
N MET A 152 -13.36 -5.47 4.01
CA MET A 152 -14.65 -5.75 3.39
C MET A 152 -14.77 -7.21 2.91
N TYR A 153 -13.66 -7.91 2.66
CA TYR A 153 -13.64 -9.31 2.26
C TYR A 153 -13.61 -10.31 3.43
N VAL A 154 -13.28 -9.84 4.64
CA VAL A 154 -13.11 -10.69 5.84
C VAL A 154 -13.89 -10.17 7.06
N PRO A 155 -15.19 -9.81 6.93
CA PRO A 155 -15.93 -9.16 8.02
C PRO A 155 -16.04 -10.04 9.27
N GLY A 156 -16.18 -11.36 9.12
CA GLY A 156 -16.26 -12.30 10.24
C GLY A 156 -14.92 -12.52 10.96
N THR A 157 -13.82 -12.58 10.20
CA THR A 157 -12.48 -12.77 10.74
C THR A 157 -12.00 -11.54 11.50
N LEU A 158 -12.29 -10.34 11.01
CA LEU A 158 -11.92 -9.12 11.73
C LEU A 158 -12.73 -8.98 13.02
N ALA A 159 -14.03 -9.33 13.00
CA ALA A 159 -14.84 -9.35 14.22
C ALA A 159 -14.32 -10.37 15.24
N ALA A 160 -13.84 -11.54 14.80
CA ALA A 160 -13.20 -12.51 15.68
C ALA A 160 -11.84 -12.01 16.20
N ALA A 161 -11.00 -11.45 15.34
CA ALA A 161 -9.70 -10.89 15.70
C ALA A 161 -9.84 -9.72 16.68
N PHE A 162 -10.82 -8.82 16.49
CA PHE A 162 -11.11 -7.73 17.41
C PHE A 162 -11.64 -8.21 18.75
N LYS A 163 -12.43 -9.30 18.79
CA LYS A 163 -12.83 -9.91 20.06
C LYS A 163 -11.62 -10.48 20.81
N LEU A 164 -10.66 -11.08 20.10
CA LEU A 164 -9.40 -11.57 20.68
C LEU A 164 -8.44 -10.45 21.08
N SER A 165 -8.43 -9.34 20.33
CA SER A 165 -7.53 -8.20 20.57
C SER A 165 -8.13 -7.11 21.45
N ALA A 166 -9.43 -7.20 21.80
CA ALA A 166 -10.10 -6.30 22.73
C ALA A 166 -9.37 -6.04 24.06
N PRO A 167 -8.68 -7.02 24.70
CA PRO A 167 -7.87 -6.72 25.89
C PRO A 167 -6.57 -5.97 25.57
N PHE A 168 -6.11 -5.99 24.32
CA PHE A 168 -4.85 -5.38 23.87
C PHE A 168 -5.04 -4.05 23.11
N THR A 169 -6.25 -3.71 22.68
CA THR A 169 -6.54 -2.47 21.96
C THR A 169 -6.30 -1.22 22.82
N ALA A 170 -6.65 -1.26 24.11
CA ALA A 170 -6.37 -0.15 25.02
C ALA A 170 -4.86 0.15 25.18
N PRO A 171 -3.98 -0.84 25.47
CA PRO A 171 -2.54 -0.58 25.52
C PRO A 171 -1.94 -0.25 24.15
N LEU A 172 -2.43 -0.81 23.04
CA LEU A 172 -1.96 -0.42 21.71
C LEU A 172 -2.30 1.02 21.35
N LEU A 173 -3.53 1.47 21.65
CA LEU A 173 -3.96 2.86 21.45
C LEU A 173 -3.18 3.82 22.35
N LEU A 174 -2.86 3.41 23.58
CA LEU A 174 -1.99 4.17 24.47
C LEU A 174 -0.57 4.29 23.91
N LEU A 175 0.02 3.19 23.44
CA LEU A 175 1.35 3.19 22.80
C LEU A 175 1.37 4.02 21.51
N GLN A 176 0.30 3.96 20.72
CA GLN A 176 0.17 4.76 19.51
C GLN A 176 0.00 6.25 19.82
N ALA A 177 -0.76 6.61 20.87
CA ALA A 177 -0.88 7.98 21.34
C ALA A 177 0.46 8.51 21.89
N LEU A 178 1.19 7.71 22.66
CA LEU A 178 2.53 8.05 23.15
C LEU A 178 3.53 8.22 21.99
N TRP A 179 3.47 7.34 20.98
CA TRP A 179 4.29 7.47 19.77
C TRP A 179 4.01 8.77 19.02
N TRP A 180 2.73 9.12 18.83
CA TRP A 180 2.34 10.40 18.21
C TRP A 180 2.83 11.61 19.00
N GLN A 181 2.78 11.57 20.34
CA GLN A 181 3.34 12.63 21.18
C GLN A 181 4.87 12.73 21.02
N CYS A 182 5.60 11.62 20.99
CA CYS A 182 7.04 11.62 20.74
C CYS A 182 7.40 12.18 19.36
N MET A 183 6.64 11.81 18.32
CA MET A 183 6.85 12.33 16.97
C MET A 183 6.52 13.83 16.87
N ALA A 184 5.47 14.31 17.53
CA ALA A 184 5.15 15.74 17.61
C ALA A 184 6.26 16.55 18.30
N VAL A 185 6.84 16.01 19.38
CA VAL A 185 8.01 16.63 20.05
C VAL A 185 9.24 16.62 19.13
N TRP A 186 9.42 15.56 18.34
CA TRP A 186 10.52 15.47 17.38
C TRP A 186 10.39 16.47 16.24
N THR A 187 9.20 16.62 15.65
CA THR A 187 8.94 17.56 14.55
C THR A 187 8.93 19.03 14.99
N GLN A 188 8.66 19.30 16.27
CA GLN A 188 8.77 20.64 16.87
C GLN A 188 10.21 21.02 17.24
N ARG A 189 11.20 20.12 17.13
CA ARG A 189 12.60 20.52 17.27
C ARG A 189 12.92 21.46 16.11
N PRO A 190 13.25 22.75 16.36
CA PRO A 190 13.66 23.65 15.30
C PRO A 190 14.80 22.95 14.56
N ALA A 191 14.69 22.86 13.23
CA ALA A 191 15.71 22.28 12.38
C ALA A 191 17.05 22.89 12.83
N ARG A 192 17.85 22.10 13.56
CA ARG A 192 19.19 22.56 13.94
C ARG A 192 19.83 22.90 12.63
N SER A 193 20.14 24.17 12.44
CA SER A 193 20.77 24.65 11.23
C SER A 193 22.01 23.80 11.03
N TRP A 194 21.92 22.88 10.06
CA TRP A 194 23.06 22.19 9.52
C TRP A 194 23.90 23.29 8.88
N ARG A 195 24.73 23.96 9.69
CA ARG A 195 25.82 24.75 9.17
C ARG A 195 26.70 23.74 8.47
N SER A 196 26.65 23.76 7.14
CA SER A 196 27.63 23.06 6.33
C SER A 196 29.01 23.45 6.85
N PRO A 197 29.88 22.50 7.20
CA PRO A 197 31.28 22.81 7.40
C PRO A 197 31.76 23.46 6.10
N SER A 198 32.19 24.71 6.19
CA SER A 198 32.72 25.48 5.09
C SER A 198 33.86 24.69 4.45
N CYS A 199 33.62 24.18 3.24
CA CYS A 199 34.68 23.69 2.37
C CYS A 199 35.59 24.87 2.03
N THR A 200 36.70 25.00 2.73
CA THR A 200 37.83 25.79 2.27
C THR A 200 38.45 25.05 1.08
N CYS A 201 38.17 25.51 -0.14
CA CYS A 201 38.98 25.20 -1.30
C CYS A 201 40.37 25.78 -1.06
N VAL A 202 41.35 24.92 -0.80
CA VAL A 202 42.77 25.27 -0.88
C VAL A 202 43.14 25.16 -2.36
N GLY A 203 43.56 26.30 -2.94
CA GLY A 203 44.07 26.39 -4.30
C GLY A 203 45.52 25.97 -4.42
#